data_AF-A0A6A4GEN6-F1
#
_entry.id   AF-A0A6A4GEN6-F1
#
_cell.length_a   1.000
_cell.length_b   1.000
_cell.length_c   1.000
_cell.angle_alpha   90.00
_cell.angle_beta   90.00
_cell.angle_gamma   90.00
#
_symmetry.space_group_name_H-M   'P 1'
#
loop_
_entity.id
_entity.type
_entity.pdbx_description
1 polymer ?
#
loop_
_entity_poly.entity_id
_entity_poly.type
_entity_poly.pdbx_seq_one_letter_code
_entity_poly.pdbx_strand_id
1 'polypeptide(L)'
;MSYCLGSLEHQAKEWERWTVVPQFSGEHAEGATAYAHKQAAVCRIVADNFRVLWARYLVGSSLESMVSIGSSSSKSTDVHMHGDESDDELGGSDLEEDDDGEQGVNDDEDGDDTL
;
A
#
# COMPACT_ATOMS: atom_id res chain seq x y z
N MET A 1 -1.54 13.45 -5.37
CA MET A 1 -0.89 13.02 -4.10
C MET A 1 -1.46 13.69 -2.86
N SER A 2 -1.87 14.96 -2.92
CA SER A 2 -2.53 15.68 -1.80
C SER A 2 -3.76 14.97 -1.27
N TYR A 3 -4.55 14.34 -2.15
CA TYR A 3 -5.75 13.58 -1.76
C TYR A 3 -5.43 12.36 -0.88
N CYS A 4 -4.43 11.53 -1.22
CA CYS A 4 -4.09 10.34 -0.42
C CYS A 4 -3.55 10.70 0.96
N LEU A 5 -2.66 11.70 1.03
CA LEU A 5 -2.13 12.21 2.30
C LEU A 5 -3.22 12.86 3.15
N GLY A 6 -4.08 13.69 2.53
CA GLY A 6 -5.20 14.31 3.21
C GLY A 6 -6.20 13.29 3.75
N SER A 7 -6.43 12.19 3.00
CA SER A 7 -7.31 11.09 3.43
C SER A 7 -6.73 10.35 4.65
N LEU A 8 -5.45 10.02 4.66
CA LEU A 8 -4.80 9.34 5.78
C LEU A 8 -4.76 10.21 7.05
N GLU A 9 -4.48 11.50 6.90
CA GLU A 9 -4.53 12.43 8.04
C GLU A 9 -5.95 12.63 8.57
N HIS A 10 -6.94 12.67 7.68
CA HIS A 10 -8.34 12.71 8.07
C HIS A 10 -8.73 11.44 8.82
N GLN A 11 -8.40 10.26 8.29
CA GLN A 11 -8.64 8.98 8.94
C GLN A 11 -7.95 8.88 10.32
N ALA A 12 -6.71 9.38 10.45
CA ALA A 12 -6.03 9.42 11.75
C ALA A 12 -6.81 10.26 12.77
N LYS A 13 -7.34 11.42 12.36
CA LYS A 13 -8.17 12.28 13.22
C LYS A 13 -9.51 11.63 13.57
N GLU A 14 -10.13 10.94 12.63
CA GLU A 14 -11.39 10.22 12.90
C GLU A 14 -11.18 9.09 13.91
N TRP A 15 -10.09 8.32 13.78
CA TRP A 15 -9.73 7.33 14.79
C TRP A 15 -9.51 7.96 16.18
N GLU A 16 -8.86 9.13 16.27
CA GLU A 16 -8.73 9.83 17.55
C GLU A 16 -10.08 10.27 18.15
N ARG A 17 -11.06 10.62 17.31
CA ARG A 17 -12.42 10.94 17.78
C ARG A 17 -13.17 9.72 18.29
N TRP A 18 -12.90 8.54 17.74
CA TRP A 18 -13.56 7.28 18.12
C TRP A 18 -12.93 6.57 19.32
N THR A 19 -12.01 7.25 20.02
CA THR A 19 -11.48 6.78 21.30
C THR A 19 -12.56 6.61 22.36
N VAL A 20 -13.65 7.38 22.28
CA VAL A 20 -14.79 7.27 23.19
C VAL A 20 -15.99 6.70 22.43
N VAL A 21 -16.32 5.44 22.72
CA VAL A 21 -17.52 4.76 22.20
C VAL A 21 -18.57 4.72 23.32
N PRO A 22 -19.69 5.46 23.22
CA PRO A 22 -20.67 5.58 24.33
C PRO A 22 -21.31 4.26 24.79
N GLN A 23 -21.25 3.24 23.94
CA GLN A 23 -21.85 1.93 24.17
C GLN A 23 -20.94 0.99 24.96
N PHE A 24 -19.64 1.31 25.06
CA PHE A 24 -18.67 0.48 25.79
C PHE A 24 -18.37 1.07 27.16
N SER A 25 -18.16 0.19 28.15
CA SER A 25 -17.79 0.55 29.52
C SER A 25 -16.76 -0.41 30.08
N GLY A 26 -15.99 0.02 31.08
CA GLY A 26 -14.96 -0.81 31.70
C GLY A 26 -13.86 -1.20 30.72
N GLU A 27 -13.43 -2.47 30.76
CA GLU A 27 -12.33 -2.99 29.94
C GLU A 27 -12.59 -2.87 28.43
N HIS A 28 -13.85 -3.00 27.99
CA HIS A 28 -14.19 -2.81 26.57
C HIS A 28 -13.97 -1.36 26.09
N ALA A 29 -14.22 -0.37 26.94
CA ALA A 29 -13.97 1.02 26.61
C ALA A 29 -12.47 1.31 26.54
N GLU A 30 -11.69 0.74 27.46
CA GLU A 30 -10.23 0.84 27.45
C GLU A 30 -9.64 0.16 26.21
N GLY A 31 -10.13 -1.03 25.84
CA GLY A 31 -9.73 -1.74 24.63
C GLY A 31 -10.03 -0.96 23.35
N ALA A 32 -11.24 -0.40 23.24
CA ALA A 32 -11.62 0.43 22.09
C ALA A 32 -10.77 1.71 22.00
N THR A 33 -10.50 2.35 23.13
CA THR A 33 -9.61 3.52 23.22
C THR A 33 -8.20 3.17 22.73
N ALA A 34 -7.63 2.08 23.25
CA ALA A 34 -6.30 1.62 22.88
C ALA A 34 -6.20 1.24 21.39
N TYR A 35 -7.23 0.56 20.86
CA TYR A 35 -7.31 0.20 19.45
C TYR A 35 -7.37 1.45 18.57
N ALA A 36 -8.25 2.41 18.89
CA ALA A 36 -8.41 3.65 18.15
C ALA A 36 -7.10 4.45 18.08
N HIS A 37 -6.37 4.56 19.19
CA HIS A 37 -5.04 5.21 19.20
C HIS A 37 -4.02 4.48 18.34
N LYS A 38 -4.00 3.13 18.36
CA LYS A 38 -3.12 2.35 17.49
C LYS A 38 -3.43 2.59 16.01
N GLN A 39 -4.71 2.59 15.63
CA GLN A 39 -5.10 2.86 14.24
C GLN A 39 -4.70 4.27 13.80
N ALA A 40 -4.93 5.29 14.65
CA ALA A 40 -4.47 6.65 14.37
C ALA A 40 -2.95 6.73 14.15
N ALA A 41 -2.17 6.01 14.96
CA ALA A 41 -0.71 5.94 14.80
C ALA A 41 -0.31 5.27 13.48
N VAL A 42 -0.95 4.17 13.10
CA VAL A 42 -0.70 3.49 11.82
C VAL A 42 -0.99 4.42 10.64
N CYS A 43 -2.14 5.09 10.62
CA CYS A 43 -2.48 6.04 9.57
C CYS A 43 -1.43 7.16 9.41
N ARG A 44 -0.90 7.66 10.53
CA ARG A 44 0.18 8.67 10.54
C ARG A 44 1.48 8.12 9.95
N ILE A 45 1.93 6.95 10.39
CA ILE A 45 3.15 6.30 9.89
C ILE A 45 3.06 6.09 8.37
N VAL A 46 1.92 5.61 7.89
CA VAL A 46 1.68 5.41 6.45
C VAL A 46 1.74 6.76 5.71
N ALA A 47 1.09 7.81 6.23
CA ALA A 47 1.13 9.14 5.62
C ALA A 47 2.56 9.69 5.54
N ASP A 48 3.36 9.54 6.60
CA ASP A 48 4.74 10.02 6.62
C ASP A 48 5.64 9.26 5.65
N ASN A 49 5.47 7.93 5.53
CA ASN A 49 6.16 7.14 4.51
C ASN A 49 5.81 7.60 3.09
N PHE A 50 4.53 7.85 2.81
CA PHE A 50 4.11 8.37 1.51
C PHE A 50 4.72 9.75 1.23
N ARG A 51 4.82 10.64 2.22
CA ARG A 51 5.49 11.94 2.06
C ARG A 51 6.94 11.77 1.65
N VAL A 52 7.69 10.91 2.35
CA VAL A 52 9.10 10.68 2.07
C VAL A 52 9.30 10.08 0.68
N LEU A 53 8.54 9.05 0.33
CA LEU A 53 8.63 8.40 -0.98
C LEU A 53 8.30 9.38 -2.12
N TRP A 54 7.26 10.19 -1.94
CA TRP A 54 6.87 11.17 -2.93
C TRP A 54 7.91 12.29 -3.09
N ALA A 55 8.47 12.79 -1.99
CA ALA A 55 9.55 13.77 -2.04
C ALA A 55 10.78 13.23 -2.79
N ARG A 56 11.16 11.97 -2.52
CA ARG A 56 12.27 11.30 -3.23
C ARG A 56 11.99 11.15 -4.71
N TYR A 57 10.77 10.76 -5.09
CA TYR A 57 10.35 10.67 -6.48
C TYR A 57 10.49 12.02 -7.19
N LEU A 58 9.98 13.10 -6.61
CA LEU A 58 10.06 14.44 -7.21
C LEU A 58 11.52 14.91 -7.39
N VAL A 59 12.39 14.63 -6.41
CA VAL A 59 13.83 14.95 -6.52
C VAL A 59 14.49 14.12 -7.62
N GLY A 60 14.20 12.82 -7.70
CA GLY A 60 14.73 11.92 -8.73
C GLY A 60 14.29 12.33 -10.14
N SER A 61 12.99 12.58 -10.34
CA SER A 61 12.46 13.04 -11.61
C SER A 61 13.03 14.40 -12.04
N SER A 62 13.29 15.31 -11.10
CA SER A 62 13.94 16.58 -11.40
C SER A 62 15.38 16.39 -11.90
N LEU A 63 16.11 15.41 -11.38
CA LEU A 63 17.49 15.12 -11.77
C LEU A 63 17.56 14.45 -13.14
N GLU A 64 16.68 13.48 -13.42
CA GLU A 64 16.55 12.83 -14.73
C GLU A 64 16.17 13.83 -15.83
N SER A 65 15.24 14.75 -15.52
CA SER A 65 14.85 15.82 -16.43
C SER A 65 16.03 16.73 -16.79
N MET A 66 16.91 17.06 -15.84
CA MET A 66 18.06 17.93 -16.06
C MET A 66 19.17 17.25 -16.89
N VAL A 67 19.39 15.94 -16.70
CA VAL A 67 20.29 15.12 -17.54
C VAL A 67 19.82 15.04 -19.00
N SER A 68 18.51 15.00 -19.23
CA SER A 68 17.94 14.95 -20.59
C SER A 68 18.17 16.26 -21.36
N ILE A 69 18.14 17.41 -20.67
CA ILE A 69 18.45 18.72 -21.26
C ILE A 69 19.94 18.86 -21.61
N GLY A 70 20.84 18.31 -20.77
CA GLY A 70 22.28 18.32 -21.01
C GLY A 70 22.74 17.44 -22.18
N SER A 71 21.90 16.48 -22.61
CA SER A 71 22.24 15.51 -23.66
C SER A 71 21.84 15.94 -25.08
N SER A 72 21.13 17.07 -25.26
CA SER A 72 20.62 17.51 -26.57
C SER A 72 21.60 18.35 -27.41
N SER A 73 22.90 18.31 -27.13
CA SER A 73 23.89 19.00 -27.97
C SER A 73 25.12 18.15 -28.24
N SER A 74 24.97 17.17 -29.14
CA SER A 74 26.05 16.72 -30.01
C SER A 74 25.44 16.10 -31.27
N LYS A 75 25.26 16.91 -32.30
CA LYS A 75 25.15 16.42 -33.68
C LYS A 75 26.48 15.75 -34.02
N SER A 76 26.50 14.42 -34.10
CA SER A 76 27.55 13.69 -34.80
C SER A 76 26.92 12.70 -35.76
N THR A 77 27.42 12.75 -36.98
CA THR A 77 26.95 12.14 -38.22
C THR A 77 27.32 10.66 -38.34
N ASP A 78 26.52 9.91 -39.10
CA ASP A 78 26.90 8.70 -39.89
C ASP A 78 27.25 7.44 -39.06
N VAL A 79 26.82 6.20 -39.31
CA VAL A 79 26.57 5.45 -40.55
C VAL A 79 25.59 4.29 -40.25
N HIS A 80 24.84 3.87 -41.27
CA HIS A 80 23.99 2.67 -41.33
C HIS A 80 24.80 1.38 -41.47
N MET A 81 24.47 0.31 -40.73
CA MET A 81 24.69 -1.09 -41.17
C MET A 81 23.65 -2.06 -40.57
N HIS A 82 23.12 -2.88 -41.48
CA HIS A 82 22.20 -3.99 -41.33
C HIS A 82 22.81 -5.18 -40.55
N GLY A 83 22.00 -5.94 -39.81
CA GLY A 83 22.35 -7.24 -39.23
C GLY A 83 21.23 -7.68 -38.28
N ASP A 84 20.19 -8.35 -38.77
CA ASP A 84 20.09 -9.80 -39.00
C ASP A 84 19.69 -10.58 -37.73
N GLU A 85 18.79 -11.51 -37.98
CA GLU A 85 17.95 -12.35 -37.13
C GLU A 85 18.55 -12.96 -35.85
N SER A 86 17.76 -12.98 -34.77
CA SER A 86 17.77 -14.09 -33.83
C SER A 86 16.42 -14.19 -33.13
N ASP A 87 15.73 -15.28 -33.43
CA ASP A 87 14.53 -15.82 -32.82
C ASP A 87 14.95 -16.70 -31.62
N ASP A 88 14.51 -16.35 -30.41
CA ASP A 88 14.52 -17.26 -29.26
C ASP A 88 13.13 -17.28 -28.62
N GLU A 89 12.31 -18.19 -29.13
CA GLU A 89 11.06 -18.60 -28.53
C GLU A 89 11.30 -19.60 -27.38
N LEU A 90 10.38 -19.58 -26.40
CA LEU A 90 9.95 -20.65 -25.48
C LEU A 90 10.46 -20.68 -24.02
N GLY A 91 9.47 -20.80 -23.13
CA GLY A 91 9.56 -21.40 -21.79
C GLY A 91 8.93 -20.47 -20.73
N GLY A 92 7.75 -20.69 -20.17
CA GLY A 92 7.13 -21.95 -19.77
C GLY A 92 7.10 -22.01 -18.23
N SER A 93 5.92 -21.70 -17.66
CA SER A 93 5.36 -22.04 -16.33
C SER A 93 6.22 -21.91 -15.07
N ASP A 94 5.75 -21.08 -14.12
CA ASP A 94 5.55 -21.53 -12.72
C ASP A 94 4.67 -20.53 -11.96
N LEU A 95 3.41 -20.90 -11.71
CA LEU A 95 2.62 -20.34 -10.63
C LEU A 95 2.42 -21.49 -9.65
N GLU A 96 3.38 -21.62 -8.74
CA GLU A 96 3.23 -22.38 -7.50
C GLU A 96 2.15 -21.67 -6.68
N GLU A 97 0.96 -22.26 -6.66
CA GLU A 97 -0.16 -21.86 -5.80
C GLU A 97 0.10 -22.51 -4.44
N ASP A 98 0.81 -21.78 -3.58
CA ASP A 98 1.09 -22.19 -2.21
C ASP A 98 -0.19 -22.15 -1.36
N ASP A 99 -0.31 -23.22 -0.57
CA ASP A 99 -1.35 -23.63 0.35
C ASP A 99 -1.63 -22.60 1.46
N ASP A 100 -2.79 -22.74 2.10
CA ASP A 100 -2.93 -22.74 3.57
C ASP A 100 -4.40 -22.60 3.93
N GLY A 101 -5.04 -23.75 4.07
CA GLY A 101 -6.39 -23.88 4.61
C GLY A 101 -6.47 -23.40 6.06
N GLU A 102 -7.53 -22.70 6.40
CA GLU A 102 -8.08 -22.64 7.76
C GLU A 102 -9.56 -22.21 7.67
N GLN A 103 -10.34 -22.69 8.64
CA GLN A 103 -11.70 -22.27 9.02
C GLN A 103 -12.85 -22.94 8.26
N GLY A 104 -13.81 -23.57 8.92
CA GLY A 104 -14.09 -23.66 10.34
C GLY A 104 -15.22 -24.66 10.55
N VAL A 105 -15.22 -25.27 11.73
CA VAL A 105 -16.26 -26.17 12.21
C VAL A 105 -17.64 -25.55 11.97
N ASN A 106 -18.53 -26.31 11.32
CA ASN A 106 -19.94 -25.94 11.26
C ASN A 106 -20.52 -26.13 12.67
N ASP A 107 -20.91 -25.02 13.29
CA ASP A 107 -21.97 -24.98 14.30
C ASP A 107 -23.26 -25.39 13.61
N ASP A 108 -23.79 -26.57 13.94
CA ASP A 108 -25.19 -26.89 13.71
C ASP A 108 -25.87 -27.04 15.08
N GLU A 109 -26.74 -26.07 15.33
CA GLU A 109 -27.72 -26.01 16.41
C GLU A 109 -28.60 -27.26 16.45
N ASP A 110 -28.80 -27.80 17.64
CA ASP A 110 -30.06 -28.41 18.09
C ASP A 110 -30.11 -28.10 19.59
N GLY A 111 -30.95 -27.20 20.08
CA GLY A 111 -32.39 -27.22 19.89
C GLY A 111 -33.00 -27.55 21.25
N ASP A 112 -33.58 -26.53 21.88
CA ASP A 112 -34.89 -26.63 22.54
C ASP A 112 -35.08 -27.74 23.59
N ASP A 113 -35.23 -27.39 24.87
CA ASP A 113 -36.58 -27.05 25.35
C ASP A 113 -36.61 -26.83 26.87
N THR A 114 -37.60 -26.04 27.22
CA THR A 114 -38.02 -25.51 28.50
C THR A 114 -38.41 -26.56 29.57
N LEU A 115 -38.04 -26.29 30.84
CA LEU A 115 -38.88 -26.19 32.06
C LEU A 115 -38.08 -26.45 33.35
#